data_AF-A0A6P0DSV7-F1
#
_entry.id   AF-A0A6P0DSV7-F1
#
_cell.length_a   1.000
_cell.length_b   1.000
_cell.length_c   1.000
_cell.angle_alpha   90.00
_cell.angle_beta   90.00
_cell.angle_gamma   90.00
#
_symmetry.space_group_name_H-M   'P 1'
#
loop_
_entity.id
_entity.type
_entity.pdbx_description
1 polymer ?
#
loop_
_entity_poly.entity_id
_entity_poly.type
_entity_poly.pdbx_seq_one_letter_code
_entity_poly.pdbx_strand_id
1 'polypeptide(L)'
;MKKDNDDAMKSDHQMQCIACGSNMETFIERISDDRYGCPGVYSIERCVSCGHMTTTPPLTEEDLPGLYSTYYPRREVDFSAIEREAALVNKPFAAFNRWMAGTDHQGHYLAQPGEKVLDVGCG
;
A
#
# COMPACT_ATOMS: atom_id res chain seq x y z
N MET A 1 -0.57 36.20 18.69
CA MET A 1 -1.82 35.61 18.19
C MET A 1 -1.69 35.30 16.71
N LYS A 2 -1.16 34.12 16.40
CA LYS A 2 -1.25 33.49 15.08
C LYS A 2 -1.72 32.07 15.36
N LYS A 3 -2.79 31.71 14.66
CA LYS A 3 -3.73 30.62 14.93
C LYS A 3 -3.00 29.27 15.03
N ASP A 4 -3.16 28.60 16.16
CA ASP A 4 -2.97 27.17 16.27
C ASP A 4 -4.09 26.53 15.43
N ASN A 5 -3.72 25.98 14.28
CA ASN A 5 -4.65 25.28 13.41
C ASN A 5 -4.67 23.82 13.89
N ASP A 6 -5.32 23.61 15.03
CA ASP A 6 -5.74 22.29 15.51
C ASP A 6 -6.88 21.81 14.61
N ASP A 7 -6.55 21.45 13.37
CA ASP A 7 -7.40 20.61 12.54
C ASP A 7 -7.38 19.22 13.16
N ALA A 8 -8.19 19.06 14.22
CA ALA A 8 -8.56 17.77 14.76
C ALA A 8 -9.17 16.96 13.61
N MET A 9 -8.36 16.09 13.00
CA MET A 9 -8.87 15.04 12.12
C MET A 9 -9.98 14.33 12.88
N LYS A 10 -11.20 14.42 12.35
CA LYS A 10 -12.34 13.67 12.87
C LYS A 10 -11.95 12.20 12.85
N SER A 11 -11.80 11.63 14.03
CA SER A 11 -11.50 10.21 14.23
C SER A 11 -12.75 9.41 13.91
N ASP A 12 -12.99 9.14 12.64
CA ASP A 12 -13.95 8.11 12.24
C ASP A 12 -13.32 6.75 12.55
N HIS A 13 -13.45 6.33 13.81
CA HIS A 13 -13.08 5.00 14.27
C HIS A 13 -13.89 3.96 13.50
N GLN A 14 -13.21 2.97 12.93
CA GLN A 14 -13.88 1.88 12.24
C GLN A 14 -14.36 0.88 13.28
N MET A 15 -15.54 1.16 13.86
CA MET A 15 -16.06 0.39 15.01
C MET A 15 -16.33 -1.10 14.69
N GLN A 16 -16.50 -1.45 13.42
CA GLN A 16 -16.78 -2.81 12.97
C GLN A 16 -15.74 -3.31 11.96
N CYS A 17 -15.38 -4.58 12.10
CA CYS A 17 -14.43 -5.27 11.24
C CYS A 17 -15.00 -5.47 9.83
N ILE A 18 -14.29 -4.97 8.80
CA ILE A 18 -14.69 -5.18 7.39
C ILE A 18 -14.73 -6.65 6.98
N ALA A 19 -13.95 -7.51 7.65
CA ALA A 19 -13.83 -8.93 7.29
C ALA A 19 -14.93 -9.81 7.92
N CYS A 20 -15.44 -9.47 9.11
CA CYS A 20 -16.39 -10.34 9.83
C CYS A 20 -17.51 -9.61 10.59
N GLY A 21 -17.54 -8.28 10.57
CA GLY A 21 -18.57 -7.46 11.23
C GLY A 21 -18.44 -7.33 12.76
N SER A 22 -17.51 -8.05 13.40
CA SER A 22 -17.28 -7.95 14.86
C SER A 22 -16.68 -6.60 15.26
N ASN A 23 -16.76 -6.27 16.54
CA ASN A 23 -16.15 -5.07 17.10
C ASN A 23 -14.62 -5.05 16.93
N MET A 24 -14.08 -3.85 16.79
CA MET A 24 -12.66 -3.56 16.78
C MET A 24 -12.24 -2.95 18.13
N GLU A 25 -11.01 -3.22 18.56
CA GLU A 25 -10.39 -2.59 19.73
C GLU A 25 -9.01 -2.01 19.37
N THR A 26 -8.61 -0.93 20.03
CA THR A 26 -7.26 -0.37 19.86
C THR A 26 -6.21 -1.37 20.32
N PHE A 27 -5.28 -1.71 19.42
CA PHE A 27 -4.19 -2.65 19.67
C PHE A 27 -2.84 -1.94 19.79
N ILE A 28 -2.59 -0.93 18.95
CA ILE A 28 -1.40 -0.09 19.03
C ILE A 28 -1.82 1.36 18.96
N GLU A 29 -1.38 2.16 19.91
CA GLU A 29 -1.68 3.59 19.96
C GLU A 29 -0.53 4.41 19.38
N ARG A 30 -0.89 5.51 18.71
CA ARG A 30 0.01 6.63 18.37
C ARG A 30 1.27 6.21 17.61
N ILE A 31 1.08 5.59 16.47
CA ILE A 31 2.15 5.29 15.51
C ILE A 31 2.24 6.38 14.43
N SER A 32 3.37 6.43 13.75
CA SER A 32 3.65 7.31 12.62
C SER A 32 4.26 6.51 11.48
N ASP A 33 4.12 6.97 10.24
CA ASP A 33 4.79 6.34 9.10
C ASP A 33 6.30 6.62 9.15
N ASP A 34 7.07 5.61 9.52
CA ASP A 34 8.53 5.64 9.58
C ASP A 34 9.20 5.17 8.27
N ARG A 35 8.41 4.68 7.31
CA ARG A 35 8.90 4.13 6.05
C ARG A 35 8.96 5.17 4.95
N TYR A 36 7.87 5.92 4.75
CA TYR A 36 7.77 6.95 3.71
C TYR A 36 7.63 8.37 4.28
N GLY A 37 7.48 8.50 5.59
CA GLY A 37 7.41 9.79 6.27
C GLY A 37 6.10 10.56 6.00
N CYS A 38 5.01 9.85 5.69
CA CYS A 38 3.70 10.47 5.63
C CYS A 38 3.34 11.09 6.99
N PRO A 39 3.03 12.40 7.07
CA PRO A 39 2.70 13.06 8.32
C PRO A 39 1.36 12.56 8.84
N GLY A 40 1.29 12.34 10.16
CA GLY A 40 0.08 11.89 10.82
C GLY A 40 0.41 11.11 12.09
N VAL A 41 -0.59 10.96 12.95
CA VAL A 41 -0.54 10.04 14.08
C VAL A 41 -1.72 9.09 13.93
N TYR A 42 -1.42 7.81 13.89
CA TYR A 42 -2.39 6.74 13.64
C TYR A 42 -2.44 5.78 14.83
N SER A 43 -3.44 4.90 14.82
CA SER A 43 -3.52 3.73 15.68
C SER A 43 -3.74 2.48 14.82
N ILE A 44 -3.42 1.32 15.38
CA ILE A 44 -3.86 0.03 14.83
C ILE A 44 -5.02 -0.45 15.67
N GLU A 45 -6.15 -0.69 15.03
CA GLU A 45 -7.30 -1.37 15.62
C GLU A 45 -7.30 -2.83 15.18
N ARG A 46 -7.67 -3.73 16.09
CA ARG A 46 -7.70 -5.18 15.87
C ARG A 46 -9.09 -5.72 16.17
N CYS A 47 -9.57 -6.60 15.31
CA CYS A 47 -10.83 -7.32 15.51
C CYS A 47 -10.71 -8.32 16.66
N VAL A 48 -11.63 -8.26 17.61
CA VAL A 48 -11.67 -9.18 18.77
C VAL A 48 -12.03 -10.62 18.37
N SER A 49 -12.63 -10.82 17.20
CA SER A 49 -13.07 -12.14 16.72
C SER A 49 -12.09 -12.78 15.73
N CYS A 50 -11.78 -12.12 14.61
CA CYS A 50 -10.98 -12.71 13.54
C CYS A 50 -9.52 -12.24 13.51
N GLY A 51 -9.15 -11.26 14.33
CA GLY A 51 -7.79 -10.73 14.40
C GLY A 51 -7.37 -9.83 13.23
N HIS A 52 -8.27 -9.54 12.27
CA HIS A 52 -8.01 -8.53 11.24
C HIS A 52 -7.61 -7.19 11.87
N MET A 53 -6.63 -6.52 11.28
CA MET A 53 -6.10 -5.25 11.77
C MET A 53 -6.30 -4.16 10.70
N THR A 54 -6.63 -2.95 11.14
CA THR A 54 -6.77 -1.77 10.29
C THR A 54 -6.03 -0.59 10.92
N THR A 55 -5.64 0.37 10.09
CA THR A 55 -5.02 1.63 10.53
C THR A 55 -6.11 2.69 10.66
N THR A 56 -6.12 3.41 11.78
CA THR A 56 -7.12 4.45 12.10
C THR A 56 -6.42 5.80 12.34
N PRO A 57 -6.93 6.94 11.81
CA PRO A 57 -8.11 7.05 10.95
C PRO A 57 -7.89 6.39 9.58
N PRO A 58 -8.96 5.83 8.96
CA PRO A 58 -8.87 5.32 7.61
C PRO A 58 -8.59 6.46 6.62
N LEU A 59 -7.87 6.16 5.55
CA LEU A 59 -7.70 7.07 4.43
C LEU A 59 -8.99 7.16 3.62
N THR A 60 -9.34 8.36 3.19
CA THR A 60 -10.43 8.57 2.23
C THR A 60 -9.92 8.37 0.80
N GLU A 61 -10.83 8.10 -0.14
CA GLU A 61 -10.51 8.03 -1.58
C GLU A 61 -9.84 9.32 -2.07
N GLU A 62 -10.23 10.46 -1.50
CA GLU A 62 -9.65 11.77 -1.81
C GLU A 62 -8.21 11.93 -1.30
N ASP A 63 -7.80 11.19 -0.26
CA ASP A 63 -6.44 11.23 0.30
C ASP A 63 -5.45 10.41 -0.56
N LEU A 64 -5.93 9.36 -1.24
CA LEU A 64 -5.09 8.40 -1.96
C LEU A 64 -4.19 9.07 -3.02
N PRO A 65 -4.68 9.97 -3.90
CA PRO A 65 -3.83 10.61 -4.91
C PRO A 65 -2.67 11.40 -4.28
N GLY A 66 -2.93 12.12 -3.18
CA GLY A 66 -1.91 12.90 -2.49
C GLY A 66 -0.85 12.02 -1.84
N LEU A 67 -1.30 10.95 -1.16
CA LEU A 67 -0.44 9.97 -0.52
C LEU A 67 0.49 9.29 -1.53
N TYR A 68 -0.07 8.76 -2.61
CA TYR A 68 0.67 8.00 -3.62
C TYR A 68 1.63 8.86 -4.46
N SER A 69 1.28 10.12 -4.72
CA SER A 69 2.13 11.03 -5.51
C SER A 69 3.23 11.70 -4.70
N THR A 70 3.02 11.92 -3.40
CA THR A 70 3.95 12.70 -2.57
C THR A 70 4.95 11.83 -1.82
N TYR A 71 4.48 10.74 -1.20
CA TYR A 71 5.28 9.96 -0.25
C TYR A 71 5.76 8.63 -0.84
N TYR A 72 4.96 8.00 -1.70
CA TYR A 72 5.37 6.75 -2.34
C TYR A 72 6.34 7.03 -3.50
N PRO A 73 7.38 6.20 -3.69
CA PRO A 73 8.39 6.35 -4.74
C PRO A 73 7.87 5.95 -6.13
N ARG A 74 6.69 6.46 -6.52
CA ARG A 74 6.08 6.29 -7.85
C ARG A 74 5.71 7.64 -8.49
N ARG A 75 6.23 8.74 -7.97
CA ARG A 75 5.95 10.09 -8.46
C ARG A 75 6.36 10.29 -9.94
N GLU A 76 7.42 9.62 -10.36
CA GLU A 76 7.94 9.66 -11.73
C GLU A 76 8.04 8.24 -12.27
N VAL A 77 7.06 7.85 -13.09
CA VAL A 77 7.05 6.56 -13.77
C VAL A 77 7.51 6.77 -15.21
N ASP A 78 8.69 6.23 -15.55
CA ASP A 78 9.13 6.12 -16.94
C ASP A 78 8.50 4.87 -17.56
N PHE A 79 7.35 5.05 -18.23
CA PHE A 79 6.68 3.97 -18.96
C PHE A 79 7.59 3.30 -19.99
N SER A 80 8.51 4.03 -20.62
CA SER A 80 9.44 3.46 -21.60
C SER A 80 10.47 2.55 -20.93
N ALA A 81 10.89 2.85 -19.70
CA ALA A 81 11.75 1.97 -18.93
C ALA A 81 11.03 0.67 -18.55
N ILE A 82 9.76 0.77 -18.12
CA ILE A 82 8.94 -0.40 -17.78
C ILE A 82 8.75 -1.31 -19.00
N GLU A 83 8.42 -0.75 -20.17
CA GLU A 83 8.27 -1.53 -21.40
C GLU A 83 9.58 -2.23 -21.80
N ARG A 84 10.72 -1.53 -21.71
CA ARG A 84 12.03 -2.12 -21.98
C ARG A 84 12.35 -3.28 -21.03
N GLU A 85 12.01 -3.14 -19.76
CA GLU A 85 12.24 -4.18 -18.74
C GLU A 85 11.32 -5.38 -18.95
N ALA A 86 10.03 -5.15 -19.20
CA ALA A 86 9.06 -6.21 -19.52
C ALA A 86 9.48 -7.00 -20.77
N ALA A 87 10.02 -6.32 -21.80
CA ALA A 87 10.51 -6.99 -23.00
C ALA A 87 11.70 -7.94 -22.74
N LEU A 88 12.44 -7.78 -21.62
CA LEU A 88 13.56 -8.68 -21.28
C LEU A 88 13.11 -10.12 -21.02
N VAL A 89 11.84 -10.33 -20.63
CA VAL A 89 11.27 -11.66 -20.40
C VAL A 89 11.31 -12.52 -21.66
N ASN A 90 11.16 -11.90 -22.83
CA ASN A 90 11.11 -12.58 -24.12
C ASN A 90 12.49 -12.79 -24.76
N LYS A 91 13.58 -12.36 -24.11
CA LYS A 91 14.94 -12.51 -24.67
C LYS A 91 15.47 -13.94 -24.48
N PRO A 92 16.36 -14.42 -25.38
CA PRO A 92 17.09 -15.67 -25.15
C PRO A 92 17.83 -15.64 -23.80
N PHE A 93 17.81 -16.75 -23.09
CA PHE A 93 18.47 -16.91 -21.78
C PHE A 93 17.97 -15.96 -20.68
N ALA A 94 16.78 -15.37 -20.82
CA ALA A 94 16.23 -14.42 -19.83
C ALA A 94 16.23 -14.97 -18.40
N ALA A 95 15.83 -16.23 -18.20
CA ALA A 95 15.84 -16.88 -16.87
C ALA A 95 17.24 -16.92 -16.24
N PHE A 96 18.26 -17.31 -17.01
CA PHE A 96 19.64 -17.34 -16.52
C PHE A 96 20.16 -15.95 -16.16
N ASN A 97 19.88 -14.95 -17.01
CA ASN A 97 20.28 -13.56 -16.76
C ASN A 97 19.61 -13.01 -15.49
N ARG A 98 18.32 -13.30 -15.28
CA ARG A 98 17.60 -12.92 -14.05
C ARG A 98 18.12 -13.64 -12.81
N TRP A 99 18.45 -14.92 -12.93
CA TRP A 99 19.03 -15.69 -11.83
C TRP A 99 20.37 -15.08 -11.40
N MET A 100 21.25 -14.77 -12.36
CA MET A 100 22.53 -14.08 -12.11
C MET A 100 22.35 -12.70 -11.49
N ALA A 101 21.32 -11.96 -11.89
CA ALA A 101 20.97 -10.65 -11.33
C ALA A 101 20.23 -10.74 -9.98
N GLY A 102 19.89 -11.95 -9.53
CA GLY A 102 19.10 -12.17 -8.31
C GLY A 102 17.63 -11.76 -8.42
N THR A 103 17.08 -11.53 -9.63
CA THR A 103 15.71 -11.03 -9.84
C THR A 103 14.70 -12.12 -10.23
N ASP A 104 15.12 -13.37 -10.39
CA ASP A 104 14.24 -14.48 -10.86
C ASP A 104 13.19 -14.96 -9.83
N HIS A 105 12.88 -14.14 -8.82
CA HIS A 105 11.89 -14.38 -7.78
C HIS A 105 10.66 -13.44 -7.89
N GLN A 106 10.59 -12.63 -8.95
CA GLN A 106 9.49 -11.69 -9.16
C GLN A 106 8.38 -12.31 -10.01
N GLY A 107 7.16 -12.36 -9.47
CA GLY A 107 6.01 -13.01 -10.11
C GLY A 107 5.55 -12.37 -11.41
N HIS A 108 5.87 -11.09 -11.66
CA HIS A 108 5.46 -10.38 -12.87
C HIS A 108 6.07 -10.98 -14.15
N TYR A 109 7.19 -11.71 -14.05
CA TYR A 109 7.80 -12.43 -15.17
C TYR A 109 6.99 -13.65 -15.64
N LEU A 110 6.05 -14.13 -14.83
CA LEU A 110 5.23 -15.31 -15.11
C LEU A 110 3.86 -14.95 -15.71
N ALA A 111 3.47 -13.67 -15.66
CA ALA A 111 2.17 -13.22 -16.13
C ALA A 111 2.05 -13.33 -17.66
N GLN A 112 0.97 -13.94 -18.14
CA GLN A 112 0.69 -14.14 -19.56
C GLN A 112 -0.55 -13.37 -20.04
N PRO A 113 -0.61 -12.98 -21.32
CA PRO A 113 -1.82 -12.37 -21.89
C PRO A 113 -3.05 -13.27 -21.72
N GLY A 114 -4.12 -12.71 -21.15
CA GLY A 114 -5.39 -13.43 -20.93
C GLY A 114 -5.52 -14.12 -19.57
N GLU A 115 -4.48 -14.12 -18.73
CA GLU A 115 -4.59 -14.59 -17.35
C GLU A 115 -5.42 -13.63 -16.50
N LYS A 116 -6.16 -14.21 -15.53
CA LYS A 116 -6.87 -13.45 -14.50
C LYS A 116 -5.93 -13.25 -13.32
N VAL A 117 -5.65 -11.99 -13.01
CA VAL A 117 -4.81 -11.62 -11.86
C VAL A 117 -5.72 -11.13 -10.74
N LEU A 118 -5.41 -11.54 -9.50
CA LEU A 118 -6.01 -10.96 -8.32
C LEU A 118 -5.39 -9.57 -8.11
N ASP A 119 -6.21 -8.54 -8.23
CA ASP A 119 -5.80 -7.18 -7.85
C ASP A 119 -5.88 -7.06 -6.33
N VAL A 120 -4.72 -6.99 -5.68
CA VAL A 120 -4.59 -6.71 -4.25
C VAL A 120 -4.08 -5.28 -4.12
N GLY A 121 -4.99 -4.31 -4.29
CA GLY A 121 -4.80 -2.91 -3.96
C GLY A 121 -5.34 -2.58 -2.57
N CYS A 122 -4.99 -1.42 -2.03
CA CYS A 122 -5.65 -0.89 -0.82
C CYS A 122 -7.13 -0.64 -1.16
N GLY A 123 -8.03 -1.33 -0.46
CA GLY A 123 -9.44 -0.94 -0.38
C GLY A 123 -9.66 0.16 0.65
#